data_AF-A0AAV2JP75-F1
#
_entry.id   AF-A0AAV2JP75-F1
#
_cell.length_a   1.000
_cell.length_b   1.000
_cell.length_c   1.000
_cell.angle_alpha   90.00
_cell.angle_beta   90.00
_cell.angle_gamma   90.00
#
_symmetry.space_group_name_H-M   'P 1'
#
loop_
_entity.id
_entity.type
_entity.pdbx_description
1 polymer ?
#
loop_
_entity_poly.entity_id
_entity_poly.type
_entity_poly.pdbx_seq_one_letter_code
_entity_poly.pdbx_strand_id
1 'polypeptide(L)'
;MATEFHNLQQLRQSASLATRVFIQRDYSEGTVCRFQSKFPPELDTRIERCLLEETVKTLNTFYVEAEKIGGQSYLEGCLACATAYFVFFCMETKYEKI
;
A
#
# COMPACT_ATOMS: atom_id res chain seq x y z
N MET A 1 -11.97 27.78 -10.90
CA MET A 1 -12.25 26.98 -9.69
C MET A 1 -10.91 26.62 -9.07
N ALA A 2 -10.50 27.32 -8.02
CA ALA A 2 -9.24 27.05 -7.34
C ALA A 2 -9.43 25.87 -6.37
N THR A 3 -8.64 24.82 -6.53
CA THR A 3 -8.57 23.67 -5.62
C THR A 3 -7.85 24.11 -4.34
N GLU A 4 -8.56 24.13 -3.22
CA GLU A 4 -7.97 24.38 -1.90
C GLU A 4 -7.03 23.23 -1.53
N PHE A 5 -5.72 23.50 -1.53
CA PHE A 5 -4.71 22.61 -0.96
C PHE A 5 -4.89 22.57 0.56
N HIS A 6 -5.61 21.57 1.07
CA HIS A 6 -5.73 21.33 2.51
C HIS A 6 -4.33 21.15 3.13
N ASN A 7 -4.02 22.02 4.09
CA ASN A 7 -2.69 22.19 4.65
C ASN A 7 -2.30 20.98 5.54
N LEU A 8 -1.49 20.07 4.98
CA LEU A 8 -0.95 18.91 5.70
C LEU A 8 -0.15 19.26 6.97
N GLN A 9 0.37 20.49 7.09
CA GLN A 9 1.11 20.92 8.28
C GLN A 9 0.17 21.17 9.48
N GLN A 10 -1.09 21.54 9.23
CA GLN A 10 -2.09 21.74 10.28
C GLN A 10 -2.46 20.40 10.99
N LEU A 11 -2.55 19.30 10.22
CA LEU A 11 -2.69 17.94 10.75
C LEU A 11 -1.49 17.50 11.61
N ARG A 12 -0.29 18.00 11.30
CA ARG A 12 0.93 17.68 12.05
C ARG A 12 0.96 18.37 13.42
N GLN A 13 0.43 19.59 13.51
CA GLN A 13 0.37 20.37 14.75
C GLN A 13 -0.73 19.89 15.70
N SER A 14 -1.92 19.56 15.20
CA SER A 14 -3.00 18.98 16.03
C SER A 14 -2.64 17.60 16.57
N ALA A 15 -1.80 16.85 15.87
CA ALA A 15 -1.40 15.52 16.26
C ALA A 15 -0.25 15.46 17.27
N SER A 16 0.38 16.58 17.66
CA SER A 16 1.33 16.60 18.79
C SER A 16 0.65 16.54 20.16
N LEU A 17 -0.66 16.78 20.21
CA LEU A 17 -1.49 16.66 21.43
C LEU A 17 -2.16 15.29 21.58
N ALA A 18 -2.12 14.44 20.54
CA ALA A 18 -2.69 13.10 20.59
C ALA A 18 -1.59 12.08 20.91
N THR A 19 -1.82 11.24 21.92
CA THR A 19 -0.97 10.07 22.20
C THR A 19 -0.98 9.15 20.97
N ARG A 20 0.10 9.17 20.19
CA ARG A 20 0.27 8.29 19.03
C ARG A 20 0.89 6.98 19.50
N VAL A 21 0.26 5.86 19.13
CA VAL A 21 0.77 4.51 19.39
C VAL A 21 1.14 3.88 18.06
N PHE A 22 2.35 3.33 17.97
CA PHE A 22 2.88 2.73 16.76
C PHE A 22 2.72 1.21 16.83
N ILE A 23 2.04 0.64 15.84
CA ILE A 23 1.91 -0.81 15.68
C ILE A 23 3.00 -1.28 14.72
N GLN A 24 3.81 -2.24 15.16
CA GLN A 24 4.89 -2.78 14.34
C GLN A 24 4.36 -3.69 13.22
N ARG A 25 5.13 -3.76 12.14
CA ARG A 25 4.89 -4.70 11.05
C ARG A 25 5.27 -6.12 11.49
N ASP A 26 4.44 -7.08 11.11
CA ASP A 26 4.71 -8.51 11.24
C ASP A 26 5.42 -9.02 9.98
N TYR A 27 6.58 -9.64 10.16
CA TYR A 27 7.43 -10.18 9.09
C TYR A 27 7.42 -11.71 9.03
N SER A 28 6.58 -12.38 9.83
CA SER A 28 6.52 -13.85 9.92
C SER A 28 6.13 -14.51 8.60
N GLU A 29 5.31 -13.86 7.77
CA GLU A 29 4.86 -14.34 6.46
C GLU A 29 5.66 -13.72 5.29
N GLY A 30 6.87 -13.23 5.57
CA GLY A 30 7.79 -12.72 4.55
C GLY A 30 7.52 -11.26 4.18
N THR A 31 7.40 -10.97 2.88
CA THR A 31 7.34 -9.61 2.34
C THR A 31 5.94 -9.01 2.26
N VAL A 32 4.91 -9.79 2.61
CA VAL A 32 3.50 -9.35 2.63
C VAL A 32 3.29 -8.27 3.69
N CYS A 33 2.53 -7.23 3.38
CA CYS A 33 2.26 -6.15 4.34
C CYS A 33 1.26 -6.62 5.40
N ARG A 34 1.72 -6.81 6.64
CA ARG A 34 0.90 -7.27 7.77
C ARG A 34 1.26 -6.53 9.05
N PHE A 35 0.26 -6.17 9.84
CA PHE A 35 0.42 -5.58 11.17
C PHE A 35 0.36 -6.63 12.26
N GLN A 36 1.16 -6.42 13.30
CA GLN A 36 1.14 -7.24 14.50
C GLN A 36 -0.21 -7.09 15.24
N SER A 37 -0.80 -8.19 15.67
CA SER A 37 -2.05 -8.22 16.45
C SER A 37 -1.83 -8.07 17.96
N LYS A 38 -0.60 -7.80 18.41
CA LYS A 38 -0.28 -7.62 19.82
C LYS A 38 -0.87 -6.29 20.31
N PHE A 39 -1.72 -6.35 21.32
CA PHE A 39 -2.31 -5.16 21.90
C PHE A 39 -1.25 -4.30 22.63
N PRO A 40 -1.12 -3.00 22.29
CA PRO A 40 -0.20 -2.09 22.95
C PRO A 40 -0.66 -1.77 24.39
N PRO A 41 0.22 -1.86 25.41
CA PRO A 41 -0.15 -1.51 26.78
C PRO A 41 -0.53 -0.02 26.94
N GLU A 42 -0.07 0.86 26.04
CA GLU A 42 -0.40 2.29 26.06
C GLU A 42 -1.88 2.58 25.72
N LEU A 43 -2.55 1.61 25.09
CA LEU A 43 -3.98 1.68 24.76
C LEU A 43 -4.86 1.02 25.82
N ASP A 44 -4.26 0.37 26.82
CA ASP A 44 -5.00 -0.30 27.88
C ASP A 44 -5.81 0.76 28.64
N THR A 45 -7.11 0.52 28.82
CA THR A 45 -8.14 1.47 29.33
C THR A 45 -8.60 2.60 28.40
N ARG A 46 -7.98 2.80 27.22
CA ARG A 46 -8.40 3.82 26.24
C ARG A 46 -9.30 3.25 25.14
N ILE A 47 -9.08 2.01 24.74
CA ILE A 47 -9.80 1.31 23.67
C ILE A 47 -10.06 -0.13 24.11
N GLU A 48 -11.22 -0.68 23.72
CA GLU A 48 -11.52 -2.09 23.94
C GLU A 48 -10.60 -2.99 23.12
N ARG A 49 -10.04 -4.01 23.76
CA ARG A 49 -9.09 -4.95 23.14
C ARG A 49 -9.68 -5.64 21.91
N CYS A 50 -10.92 -6.12 22.02
CA CYS A 50 -11.64 -6.80 20.94
C CYS A 50 -11.77 -5.90 19.70
N LEU A 51 -12.12 -4.62 19.89
CA LEU A 51 -12.29 -3.67 18.80
C LEU A 51 -10.97 -3.40 18.06
N LEU A 52 -9.87 -3.21 18.78
CA LEU A 52 -8.55 -3.01 18.16
C LEU A 52 -8.12 -4.27 17.39
N GLU A 53 -8.31 -5.45 17.99
CA GLU A 53 -7.94 -6.72 17.37
C GLU A 53 -8.74 -7.00 16.08
N GLU A 54 -10.05 -6.77 16.10
CA GLU A 54 -10.89 -6.86 14.90
C GLU A 54 -10.50 -5.85 13.82
N THR A 55 -10.16 -4.62 14.24
CA THR A 55 -9.72 -3.57 13.31
C THR A 55 -8.40 -3.95 12.64
N VAL A 56 -7.41 -4.41 13.41
CA VAL A 56 -6.11 -4.86 12.87
C VAL A 56 -6.29 -6.07 11.96
N LYS A 57 -7.17 -7.01 12.32
CA LYS A 57 -7.50 -8.15 11.49
C LYS A 57 -8.12 -7.72 10.15
N THR A 58 -9.08 -6.80 10.19
CA THR A 58 -9.71 -6.25 8.99
C THR A 58 -8.70 -5.53 8.09
N LEU A 59 -7.82 -4.72 8.68
CA LEU A 59 -6.74 -4.06 7.94
C LEU A 59 -5.82 -5.06 7.26
N ASN A 60 -5.38 -6.10 7.98
CA ASN A 60 -4.53 -7.15 7.41
C ASN A 60 -5.22 -7.85 6.23
N THR A 61 -6.53 -8.13 6.32
CA THR A 61 -7.30 -8.68 5.21
C THR A 61 -7.27 -7.76 3.98
N PHE A 62 -7.47 -6.45 4.16
CA PHE A 62 -7.40 -5.50 3.04
C PHE A 62 -6.03 -5.46 2.38
N TYR A 63 -4.93 -5.53 3.15
CA TYR A 63 -3.59 -5.57 2.57
C TYR A 63 -3.33 -6.87 1.81
N VAL A 64 -3.80 -8.00 2.33
CA VAL A 64 -3.73 -9.30 1.63
C VAL A 64 -4.54 -9.27 0.33
N GLU A 65 -5.72 -8.65 0.33
CA GLU A 65 -6.54 -8.50 -0.87
C GLU A 65 -5.90 -7.56 -1.89
N ALA A 66 -5.30 -6.46 -1.44
CA ALA A 66 -4.59 -5.52 -2.32
C ALA A 66 -3.34 -6.15 -2.96
N GLU A 67 -2.68 -7.08 -2.27
CA GLU A 67 -1.51 -7.79 -2.80
C GLU A 67 -1.89 -8.90 -3.79
N LYS A 68 -3.14 -9.35 -3.81
CA LYS A 68 -3.62 -10.28 -4.85
C LYS A 68 -3.63 -9.56 -6.20
N ILE A 69 -2.55 -9.74 -6.96
CA ILE A 69 -2.47 -9.30 -8.34
C ILE A 69 -3.58 -10.02 -9.13
N GLY A 70 -4.54 -9.23 -9.61
CA GLY A 70 -5.63 -9.75 -10.43
C GLY A 70 -5.11 -10.25 -11.78
N GLY A 71 -5.80 -11.24 -12.37
CA GLY A 71 -5.44 -11.78 -13.69
C GLY A 71 -5.40 -10.72 -14.80
N GLN A 72 -6.13 -9.61 -14.64
CA GLN A 72 -6.09 -8.46 -15.56
C GLN A 72 -4.70 -7.80 -15.60
N SER A 73 -4.08 -7.54 -14.44
CA SER A 73 -2.75 -6.93 -14.38
C SER A 73 -1.67 -7.84 -14.97
N TYR A 74 -1.84 -9.16 -14.84
CA TYR A 74 -0.95 -10.13 -15.50
C TYR A 74 -1.10 -10.06 -17.03
N LEU A 75 -2.33 -10.07 -17.54
CA LEU A 75 -2.59 -9.97 -18.98
C LEU A 75 -2.10 -8.64 -19.57
N GLU A 76 -2.31 -7.54 -18.85
CA GLU A 76 -1.79 -6.23 -19.24
C GLU A 76 -0.26 -6.25 -19.35
N GLY A 77 0.43 -6.85 -18.37
CA GLY A 77 1.88 -7.03 -18.41
C GLY A 77 2.34 -7.88 -19.61
N CYS A 78 1.65 -8.99 -19.90
CA CYS A 78 1.94 -9.83 -21.06
C CYS A 78 1.75 -9.07 -22.38
N LEU A 79 0.66 -8.33 -22.52
CA LEU A 79 0.36 -7.54 -23.71
C LEU A 79 1.38 -6.42 -23.90
N ALA A 80 1.75 -5.70 -22.84
CA ALA A 80 2.77 -4.67 -22.90
C ALA A 80 4.12 -5.23 -23.38
N CYS A 81 4.55 -6.37 -22.83
CA CYS A 81 5.75 -7.07 -23.26
C CYS A 81 5.66 -7.50 -24.73
N ALA A 82 4.55 -8.11 -25.15
CA ALA A 82 4.35 -8.52 -26.54
C ALA A 82 4.42 -7.31 -27.48
N THR A 83 3.74 -6.21 -27.16
CA THR A 83 3.77 -4.97 -27.94
C THR A 83 5.19 -4.43 -28.09
N ALA A 84 6.00 -4.42 -27.02
CA ALA A 84 7.39 -3.95 -27.09
C ALA A 84 8.23 -4.74 -28.11
N TYR A 85 8.05 -6.06 -28.18
CA TYR A 85 8.73 -6.89 -29.17
C TYR A 85 8.14 -6.75 -30.58
N PHE A 86 6.82 -6.61 -30.70
CA PHE A 86 6.15 -6.43 -32.00
C PHE A 86 6.46 -5.10 -32.67
N VAL A 87 6.74 -4.04 -31.90
CA VAL A 87 7.14 -2.72 -32.45
C VAL A 87 8.36 -2.83 -33.38
N PHE A 88 9.32 -3.70 -33.09
CA PHE A 88 10.48 -3.92 -33.96
C PHE A 88 10.12 -4.53 -35.33
N PHE A 89 9.02 -5.26 -35.42
CA PHE A 89 8.52 -5.80 -36.69
C PHE A 89 7.65 -4.80 -37.45
N CYS A 90 7.01 -3.85 -36.75
CA CYS A 90 6.11 -2.87 -37.33
C CYS A 90 6.79 -1.54 -37.71
N MET A 91 7.98 -1.27 -37.17
CA MET A 91 8.74 -0.05 -37.44
C MET A 91 10.18 -0.41 -37.79
N GLU A 92 10.67 0.04 -38.95
CA GLU A 92 12.11 -0.01 -39.24
C GLU A 92 12.84 0.89 -38.25
N THR A 93 13.62 0.29 -37.36
CA THR A 93 14.50 1.04 -36.47
C THR A 93 15.62 1.64 -37.32
N LYS A 94 15.54 2.94 -37.60
CA LYS A 94 16.63 3.73 -38.18
C LYS A 94 17.73 3.94 -37.14
N TYR A 95 18.30 2.87 -36.63
CA TYR A 95 19.48 2.97 -35.77
C TYR A 95 20.72 2.80 -36.63
N GLU A 96 21.22 3.92 -37.15
CA GLU A 96 22.53 3.99 -37.80
C GLU A 96 23.60 4.00 -36.71
N LYS A 97 24.25 2.86 -36.50
CA LYS A 97 25.38 2.75 -35.59
C LYS A 97 26.65 3.13 -36.36
N ILE A 98 27.12 4.36 -36.16
CA ILE A 98 28.47 4.81 -36.58
C ILE A 98 29.50 4.17 -35.66
#